data_AF-A0A914IJ65-F1
#
_entry.id   AF-A0A914IJ65-F1
#
_cell.length_a   1.000
_cell.length_b   1.000
_cell.length_c   1.000
_cell.angle_alpha   90.00
_cell.angle_beta   90.00
_cell.angle_gamma   90.00
#
_symmetry.space_group_name_H-M   'P 1'
#
loop_
_entity.id
_entity.type
_entity.pdbx_description
1 polymer ?
#
loop_
_entity_poly.entity_id
_entity_poly.type
_entity_poly.pdbx_seq_one_letter_code
_entity_poly.pdbx_strand_id
1 'polypeptide(L)'
;MSEEINLATIDLEELKKREFSYRNELKKRIIVAEKIAAGENSEIEPFFFTDYTGKKGCGCKIPRKNLNDFLKVANYNWESGAHVSSSGNLGIGLDSAILKVRSNPVLRIVQSTDFFYPILANESDEKKSKVVGDFMAGFKFGCDFANVEIHGGQTVECPWMLIGGVGSAVVDVNTISKLDEAAPGDVLVLTKPLGIRPIVNAHQWIHSDPERIQQYSLDEKK
;
A
#
# COMPACT_ATOMS: atom_id res chain seq x y z
N MET A 1 -20.70 -29.80 -22.96
CA MET A 1 -20.12 -29.78 -21.61
C MET A 1 -19.45 -28.44 -21.44
N SER A 2 -20.16 -27.50 -20.83
CA SER A 2 -19.65 -26.18 -20.45
C SER A 2 -18.97 -26.33 -19.09
N GLU A 3 -17.65 -26.21 -19.05
CA GLU A 3 -16.92 -26.03 -17.79
C GLU A 3 -17.22 -24.61 -17.29
N GLU A 4 -17.99 -24.52 -16.21
CA GLU A 4 -18.18 -23.28 -15.46
C GLU A 4 -16.82 -22.83 -14.89
N ILE A 5 -16.36 -21.66 -15.32
CA ILE A 5 -15.21 -20.98 -14.71
C ILE A 5 -15.69 -20.50 -13.34
N ASN A 6 -15.24 -21.18 -12.28
CA ASN A 6 -15.52 -20.83 -10.90
C ASN A 6 -14.79 -19.53 -10.55
N LEU A 7 -15.51 -18.39 -10.60
CA LEU A 7 -15.03 -17.12 -10.07
C LEU A 7 -14.91 -17.28 -8.55
N ALA A 8 -13.67 -17.36 -8.06
CA ALA A 8 -13.38 -17.51 -6.64
C ALA A 8 -14.14 -16.46 -5.83
N THR A 9 -15.17 -16.92 -5.10
CA THR A 9 -15.83 -16.11 -4.10
C THR A 9 -14.83 -15.95 -2.96
N ILE A 10 -14.42 -14.72 -2.68
CA ILE A 10 -13.48 -14.44 -1.60
C ILE A 10 -14.17 -14.79 -0.28
N ASP A 11 -13.76 -15.90 0.35
CA ASP A 11 -14.27 -16.32 1.65
C ASP A 11 -13.72 -15.38 2.74
N LEU A 12 -14.59 -14.50 3.22
CA LEU A 12 -14.31 -13.54 4.28
C LEU A 12 -13.89 -14.22 5.59
N GLU A 13 -14.39 -15.42 5.89
CA GLU A 13 -14.01 -16.16 7.09
C GLU A 13 -12.62 -16.77 6.94
N GLU A 14 -12.25 -17.21 5.73
CA GLU A 14 -10.89 -17.66 5.45
C GLU A 14 -9.88 -16.51 5.51
N LEU A 15 -10.22 -15.33 4.99
CA LEU A 15 -9.37 -14.14 5.11
C LEU A 15 -9.16 -13.72 6.57
N LYS A 16 -10.21 -13.72 7.40
CA LYS A 16 -10.08 -13.43 8.84
C LYS A 16 -9.19 -14.44 9.56
N LYS A 17 -9.30 -15.73 9.22
CA LYS A 17 -8.43 -16.79 9.77
C LYS A 17 -6.97 -16.58 9.38
N ARG A 18 -6.71 -16.23 8.11
CA ARG A 18 -5.37 -15.90 7.62
C ARG A 18 -4.81 -14.65 8.32
N GLU A 19 -5.61 -13.60 8.52
CA GLU A 19 -5.21 -12.39 9.27
C GLU A 19 -4.90 -12.70 10.75
N PHE A 20 -5.70 -13.53 11.39
CA PHE A 20 -5.47 -13.94 12.78
C PHE A 20 -4.20 -14.78 12.93
N SER A 21 -3.97 -15.73 12.02
CA SER A 21 -2.73 -16.52 11.97
C SER A 21 -1.51 -15.62 11.78
N TYR A 22 -1.60 -14.64 10.89
CA TYR A 22 -0.57 -13.63 10.64
C TYR A 22 -0.19 -12.84 11.89
N ARG A 23 -1.17 -12.33 12.64
CA ARG A 23 -0.91 -11.60 13.90
C ARG A 23 -0.16 -12.46 14.91
N ASN A 24 -0.46 -13.76 14.96
CA ASN A 24 0.22 -14.69 15.87
C ASN A 24 1.63 -15.06 15.40
N GLU A 25 1.85 -15.17 14.10
CA GLU A 25 3.17 -15.47 13.55
C GLU A 25 4.14 -14.28 13.63
N LEU A 26 3.64 -13.06 13.42
CA LEU A 26 4.35 -11.82 13.72
C LEU A 26 4.76 -11.74 15.19
N LYS A 27 3.85 -12.01 16.12
CA LYS A 27 4.16 -12.06 17.57
C LYS A 27 5.26 -13.08 17.89
N LYS A 28 5.24 -14.25 17.25
CA LYS A 28 6.31 -15.26 17.41
C LYS A 28 7.65 -14.79 16.87
N ARG A 29 7.68 -14.08 15.74
CA ARG A 29 8.91 -13.53 15.14
C ARG A 29 9.50 -12.36 15.95
N ILE A 30 8.64 -11.53 16.56
CA ILE A 30 9.05 -10.46 17.48
C ILE A 30 9.79 -11.06 18.71
N ILE A 31 9.29 -12.15 19.28
CA ILE A 31 9.92 -12.87 20.40
C ILE A 31 11.29 -13.48 20.01
N VAL A 32 11.50 -13.82 18.74
CA VAL A 32 12.80 -14.32 18.25
C VAL A 32 13.82 -13.19 18.11
N ALA A 33 13.39 -12.00 17.69
CA ALA A 33 14.23 -10.81 17.65
C ALA A 33 14.69 -10.40 19.07
N GLU A 34 13.80 -10.46 20.07
CA GLU A 34 14.13 -10.19 21.48
C GLU A 34 15.20 -11.15 22.06
N LYS A 35 15.31 -12.38 21.53
CA LYS A 35 16.34 -13.35 21.93
C LYS A 35 17.69 -13.14 21.24
N ILE A 36 17.68 -12.51 20.06
CA ILE A 36 18.91 -12.16 19.33
C ILE A 36 19.51 -10.87 19.91
N ALA A 37 18.67 -9.96 20.44
CA ALA A 37 19.08 -8.82 21.26
C ALA A 37 19.77 -9.21 22.59
N ALA A 38 19.80 -10.51 22.95
CA ALA A 38 20.41 -11.02 24.18
C ALA A 38 21.95 -11.23 24.12
N GLY A 39 22.64 -10.74 23.08
CA GLY A 39 24.01 -10.27 23.23
C GLY A 39 25.13 -11.05 22.52
N GLU A 40 25.51 -10.57 21.33
CA GLU A 40 26.91 -10.52 20.89
C GLU A 40 27.21 -9.12 20.28
N ASN A 41 28.34 -8.55 20.70
CA ASN A 41 28.63 -7.11 20.74
C ASN A 41 28.98 -6.44 19.39
N SER A 42 28.21 -5.40 19.05
CA SER A 42 28.71 -4.05 18.72
C SER A 42 27.53 -3.09 18.87
N GLU A 43 27.62 -2.07 19.74
CA GLU A 43 26.54 -1.09 19.94
C GLU A 43 26.21 -0.40 18.61
N ILE A 44 25.11 -0.83 17.99
CA ILE A 44 24.48 -0.15 16.87
C ILE A 44 23.39 0.69 17.50
N GLU A 45 23.49 2.03 17.40
CA GLU A 45 22.38 2.88 17.85
C GLU A 45 21.10 2.47 17.08
N PRO A 46 19.96 2.30 17.78
CA PRO A 46 18.71 1.97 17.14
C PRO A 46 18.34 3.07 16.16
N PHE A 47 18.04 2.71 14.92
CA PHE A 47 17.57 3.64 13.89
C PHE A 47 16.17 3.25 13.45
N PHE A 48 15.39 4.26 13.03
CA PHE A 48 14.02 4.05 12.58
C PHE A 48 13.93 4.13 11.07
N PHE A 49 13.08 3.31 10.45
CA PHE A 49 12.87 3.37 8.99
C PHE A 49 12.37 4.74 8.50
N THR A 50 11.73 5.49 9.39
CA THR A 50 11.27 6.86 9.13
C THR A 50 12.40 7.88 9.01
N ASP A 51 13.63 7.54 9.39
CA ASP A 51 14.81 8.40 9.29
C ASP A 51 15.34 8.48 7.85
N TYR A 52 14.97 7.50 7.01
CA TYR A 52 15.31 7.46 5.58
C TYR A 52 14.39 8.31 4.70
N THR A 53 13.57 9.18 5.30
CA THR A 53 12.72 10.10 4.53
C THR A 53 12.52 11.44 5.22
N GLY A 54 12.75 12.52 4.48
CA GLY A 54 12.42 13.87 4.93
C GLY A 54 10.92 14.18 4.84
N LYS A 55 10.15 13.39 4.08
CA LYS A 55 8.70 13.55 3.92
C LYS A 55 7.96 12.29 4.34
N LYS A 56 6.94 12.44 5.19
CA LYS A 56 6.28 11.32 5.87
C LYS A 56 4.82 11.19 5.39
N GLY A 57 4.35 9.97 5.10
CA GLY A 57 2.94 9.66 4.75
C GLY A 57 2.39 10.39 3.50
N CYS A 58 1.08 10.68 3.48
CA CYS A 58 0.41 11.35 2.35
C CYS A 58 0.94 12.76 2.02
N GLY A 59 1.77 13.37 2.86
CA GLY A 59 2.43 14.65 2.58
C GLY A 59 3.47 14.59 1.45
N CYS A 60 3.77 13.38 0.96
CA CYS A 60 4.64 13.18 -0.19
C CYS A 60 3.88 13.17 -1.53
N LYS A 61 2.55 13.04 -1.50
CA LYS A 61 1.73 13.08 -2.71
C LYS A 61 1.68 14.52 -3.22
N ILE A 62 1.89 14.69 -4.52
CA ILE A 62 1.69 16.00 -5.17
C ILE A 62 0.20 16.37 -5.01
N PRO A 63 -0.13 17.59 -4.55
CA PRO A 63 -1.52 18.01 -4.42
C PRO A 63 -2.27 17.84 -5.74
N ARG A 64 -3.53 17.40 -5.66
CA ARG A 64 -4.33 17.03 -6.85
C ARG A 64 -4.40 18.16 -7.88
N LYS A 65 -4.50 19.42 -7.43
CA LYS A 65 -4.48 20.61 -8.31
C LYS A 65 -3.20 20.67 -9.14
N ASN A 66 -2.04 20.59 -8.49
CA ASN A 66 -0.73 20.65 -9.15
C ASN A 66 -0.52 19.45 -10.09
N LEU A 67 -0.93 18.25 -9.67
CA LEU A 67 -0.87 17.06 -10.51
C LEU A 67 -1.67 17.25 -11.80
N ASN A 68 -2.90 17.75 -11.71
CA ASN A 68 -3.74 18.01 -12.88
C ASN A 68 -3.09 19.01 -13.83
N ASP A 69 -2.43 20.04 -13.31
CA ASP A 69 -1.74 21.03 -14.15
C ASP A 69 -0.53 20.41 -14.87
N PHE A 70 0.24 19.54 -14.22
CA PHE A 70 1.34 18.81 -14.86
C PHE A 70 0.85 17.84 -15.95
N LEU A 71 -0.27 17.16 -15.74
CA LEU A 71 -0.83 16.23 -16.72
C LEU A 71 -1.33 16.92 -17.99
N LYS A 72 -1.88 18.14 -17.86
CA LYS A 72 -2.26 18.97 -19.01
C LYS A 72 -1.05 19.34 -19.88
N VAL A 73 0.08 19.67 -19.25
CA VAL A 73 1.33 20.00 -19.97
C VAL A 73 1.85 18.80 -20.76
N ALA A 74 1.68 17.58 -20.24
CA ALA A 74 2.06 16.35 -20.93
C ALA A 74 1.12 15.96 -22.09
N ASN A 75 0.21 16.86 -22.50
CA ASN A 75 -0.76 16.69 -23.59
C ASN A 75 -1.66 15.46 -23.44
N TYR A 76 -1.91 15.03 -22.20
CA TYR A 76 -3.01 14.13 -21.92
C TYR A 76 -4.30 14.95 -21.94
N ASN A 77 -5.17 14.71 -22.93
CA ASN A 77 -6.48 15.36 -23.04
C ASN A 77 -7.36 14.99 -21.83
N TRP A 78 -7.28 15.80 -20.79
CA TRP A 78 -8.07 15.72 -19.57
C TRP A 78 -9.16 16.78 -19.63
N GLU A 79 -10.29 16.46 -20.23
CA GLU A 79 -11.52 17.23 -20.02
C GLU A 79 -12.31 16.57 -18.88
N SER A 80 -12.15 17.13 -17.68
CA SER A 80 -13.03 17.04 -16.49
C SER A 80 -13.92 15.79 -16.36
N GLY A 81 -13.32 14.62 -16.17
CA GLY A 81 -14.05 13.38 -15.90
C GLY A 81 -13.17 12.16 -16.15
N ALA A 82 -13.48 11.04 -15.52
CA ALA A 82 -12.85 9.77 -15.88
C ALA A 82 -13.12 9.52 -17.37
N HIS A 83 -12.09 9.62 -18.21
CA HIS A 83 -12.25 9.37 -19.64
C HIS A 83 -12.44 7.87 -19.86
N VAL A 84 -13.71 7.46 -20.00
CA VAL A 84 -14.04 6.28 -20.79
C VAL A 84 -13.79 6.67 -22.24
N SER A 85 -12.65 6.26 -22.78
CA SER A 85 -12.39 6.37 -24.22
C SER A 85 -13.59 5.79 -24.98
N SER A 86 -13.89 6.29 -26.19
CA SER A 86 -14.84 5.64 -27.10
C SER A 86 -14.50 4.16 -27.36
N SER A 87 -13.24 3.78 -27.14
CA SER A 87 -12.77 2.41 -27.12
C SER A 87 -13.03 1.65 -25.81
N GLY A 88 -13.80 2.17 -24.84
CA GLY A 88 -14.12 1.57 -23.55
C GLY A 88 -12.92 1.33 -22.60
N ASN A 89 -11.83 2.06 -22.81
CA ASN A 89 -10.70 2.09 -21.88
C ASN A 89 -10.95 3.16 -20.83
N LEU A 90 -10.61 2.89 -19.57
CA LEU A 90 -10.68 3.85 -18.47
C LEU A 90 -9.27 4.33 -18.14
N GLY A 91 -9.04 5.63 -18.35
CA GLY A 91 -7.72 6.23 -18.23
C GLY A 91 -7.42 6.82 -16.85
N ILE A 92 -6.61 7.87 -16.86
CA ILE A 92 -6.23 8.66 -15.69
C ILE A 92 -7.48 9.10 -14.90
N GLY A 93 -7.35 9.30 -13.59
CA GLY A 93 -8.36 9.98 -12.76
C GLY A 93 -9.02 9.14 -11.69
N LEU A 94 -8.90 7.82 -11.79
CA LEU A 94 -9.43 6.80 -10.88
C LEU A 94 -8.28 5.97 -10.27
N ASP A 95 -8.61 4.97 -9.46
CA ASP A 95 -7.63 4.19 -8.68
C ASP A 95 -6.77 3.22 -9.53
N SER A 96 -7.22 2.91 -10.75
CA SER A 96 -6.53 2.00 -11.67
C SER A 96 -6.85 2.32 -13.13
N ALA A 97 -5.91 2.04 -14.03
CA ALA A 97 -6.16 2.05 -15.46
C ALA A 97 -6.82 0.74 -15.91
N ILE A 98 -7.79 0.84 -16.83
CA ILE A 98 -8.51 -0.30 -17.40
C ILE A 98 -8.34 -0.29 -18.91
N LEU A 99 -7.71 -1.33 -19.45
CA LEU A 99 -7.35 -1.44 -20.86
C LEU A 99 -8.05 -2.65 -21.50
N LYS A 100 -8.63 -2.49 -22.68
CA LYS A 100 -9.19 -3.60 -23.46
C LYS A 100 -8.10 -4.54 -23.99
N VAL A 101 -8.36 -5.84 -23.90
CA VAL A 101 -7.58 -6.86 -24.60
C VAL A 101 -8.03 -6.92 -26.05
N ARG A 102 -7.14 -6.67 -27.01
CA ARG A 102 -7.53 -6.61 -28.44
C ARG A 102 -8.13 -7.92 -28.97
N SER A 103 -7.63 -9.05 -28.49
CA SER A 103 -8.03 -10.38 -28.93
C SER A 103 -9.28 -10.93 -28.22
N ASN A 104 -9.78 -10.24 -27.18
CA ASN A 104 -10.92 -10.73 -26.41
C ASN A 104 -11.84 -9.58 -26.00
N PRO A 105 -13.12 -9.56 -26.45
CA PRO A 105 -14.03 -8.44 -26.21
C PRO A 105 -14.46 -8.30 -24.73
N VAL A 106 -14.36 -9.36 -23.94
CA VAL A 106 -14.84 -9.42 -22.54
C VAL A 106 -13.71 -9.14 -21.55
N LEU A 107 -12.48 -9.51 -21.87
CA LEU A 107 -11.35 -9.33 -20.97
C LEU A 107 -10.85 -7.88 -20.92
N ARG A 108 -10.40 -7.49 -19.73
CA ARG A 108 -9.76 -6.20 -19.43
C ARG A 108 -8.47 -6.44 -18.67
N ILE A 109 -7.46 -5.63 -18.97
CA ILE A 109 -6.25 -5.51 -18.15
C ILE A 109 -6.48 -4.36 -17.18
N VAL A 110 -6.38 -4.63 -15.88
CA VAL A 110 -6.44 -3.64 -14.82
C VAL A 110 -5.07 -3.48 -14.22
N GLN A 111 -4.57 -2.25 -14.17
CA GLN A 111 -3.24 -1.94 -13.64
C GLN A 111 -3.28 -0.73 -12.72
N SER A 112 -2.58 -0.82 -11.61
CA SER A 112 -2.33 0.30 -10.70
C SER A 112 -0.91 0.23 -10.16
N THR A 113 -0.39 1.39 -9.79
CA THR A 113 0.96 1.55 -9.25
C THR A 113 0.91 2.55 -8.11
N ASP A 114 1.53 2.21 -6.98
CA ASP A 114 1.71 3.14 -5.88
C ASP A 114 3.05 2.86 -5.19
N PHE A 115 3.68 3.94 -4.73
CA PHE A 115 4.94 3.91 -4.01
C PHE A 115 4.83 4.82 -2.80
N PHE A 116 5.38 4.37 -1.68
CA PHE A 116 5.36 5.09 -0.43
C PHE A 116 6.74 5.05 0.24
N TYR A 117 6.98 6.04 1.08
CA TYR A 117 8.10 6.03 2.02
C TYR A 117 7.70 5.24 3.26
N PRO A 118 8.65 4.64 3.99
CA PRO A 118 8.39 4.00 5.26
C PRO A 118 7.56 4.88 6.20
N ILE A 119 6.46 4.30 6.69
CA ILE A 119 5.48 5.00 7.52
C ILE A 119 5.65 4.62 8.99
N LEU A 120 6.02 3.37 9.25
CA LEU A 120 6.22 2.83 10.58
C LEU A 120 7.69 2.93 10.98
N ALA A 121 7.90 3.34 12.22
CA ALA A 121 9.18 3.41 12.89
C ALA A 121 9.37 2.10 13.65
N ASN A 122 9.70 1.02 12.93
CA ASN A 122 10.22 -0.16 13.61
C ASN A 122 11.69 0.09 13.92
N GLU A 123 12.06 -0.17 15.18
CA GLU A 123 13.46 -0.25 15.59
C GLU A 123 14.08 -1.47 14.91
N SER A 124 15.27 -1.29 14.35
CA SER A 124 16.09 -2.38 13.85
C SER A 124 17.47 -2.24 14.46
N ASP A 125 17.92 -3.31 15.12
CA ASP A 125 19.27 -3.41 15.68
C ASP A 125 20.33 -3.74 14.61
N GLU A 126 19.98 -3.71 13.31
CA GLU A 126 20.73 -4.40 12.26
C GLU A 126 21.11 -3.51 11.07
N LYS A 127 22.23 -3.84 10.40
CA LYS A 127 22.77 -3.08 9.26
C LYS A 127 21.73 -2.85 8.14
N LYS A 128 21.85 -1.70 7.46
CA LYS A 128 20.99 -1.21 6.34
C LYS A 128 20.61 -2.26 5.28
N SER A 129 21.47 -3.25 5.00
CA SER A 129 21.21 -4.30 4.01
C SER A 129 20.14 -5.30 4.43
N LYS A 130 19.94 -5.52 5.74
CA LYS A 130 18.93 -6.44 6.25
C LYS A 130 17.54 -5.81 6.27
N VAL A 131 17.46 -4.49 6.47
CA VAL A 131 16.22 -3.69 6.39
C VAL A 131 15.49 -3.88 5.06
N VAL A 132 16.21 -3.79 3.94
CA VAL A 132 15.61 -4.02 2.61
C VAL A 132 15.09 -5.45 2.50
N GLY A 133 15.82 -6.42 3.05
CA GLY A 133 15.38 -7.82 3.14
C GLY A 133 14.08 -7.99 3.92
N ASP A 134 13.93 -7.32 5.05
CA ASP A 134 12.72 -7.36 5.88
C ASP A 134 11.53 -6.72 5.17
N PHE A 135 11.74 -5.59 4.48
CA PHE A 135 10.70 -4.98 3.65
C PHE A 135 10.28 -5.90 2.50
N MET A 136 11.21 -6.53 1.81
CA MET A 136 10.91 -7.48 0.74
C MET A 136 10.19 -8.73 1.28
N ALA A 137 10.56 -9.20 2.48
CA ALA A 137 9.86 -10.30 3.15
C ALA A 137 8.42 -9.92 3.52
N GLY A 138 8.21 -8.71 4.05
CA GLY A 138 6.88 -8.18 4.34
C GLY A 138 6.03 -7.97 3.08
N PHE A 139 6.64 -7.46 2.00
CA PHE A 139 5.99 -7.30 0.70
C PHE A 139 5.57 -8.65 0.12
N LYS A 140 6.51 -9.63 0.09
CA LYS A 140 6.24 -11.00 -0.33
C LYS A 140 5.12 -11.63 0.49
N PHE A 141 5.14 -11.45 1.80
CA PHE A 141 4.07 -11.95 2.66
C PHE A 141 2.70 -11.37 2.28
N GLY A 142 2.62 -10.07 1.99
CA GLY A 142 1.38 -9.43 1.52
C GLY A 142 0.90 -10.01 0.19
N CYS A 143 1.81 -10.26 -0.75
CA CYS A 143 1.51 -10.94 -2.01
C CYS A 143 1.01 -12.38 -1.80
N ASP A 144 1.69 -13.16 -0.95
CA ASP A 144 1.31 -14.53 -0.63
C ASP A 144 -0.08 -14.57 0.04
N PHE A 145 -0.38 -13.64 0.96
CA PHE A 145 -1.70 -13.51 1.58
C PHE A 145 -2.80 -13.23 0.54
N ALA A 146 -2.50 -12.37 -0.44
CA ALA A 146 -3.39 -12.05 -1.56
C ALA A 146 -3.43 -13.13 -2.65
N ASN A 147 -2.65 -14.22 -2.51
CA ASN A 147 -2.45 -15.24 -3.53
C ASN A 147 -1.98 -14.66 -4.88
N VAL A 148 -1.04 -13.71 -4.81
CA VAL A 148 -0.42 -13.03 -5.96
C VAL A 148 1.06 -13.38 -6.02
N GLU A 149 1.57 -13.61 -7.23
CA GLU A 149 2.98 -13.88 -7.47
C GLU A 149 3.74 -12.60 -7.84
N ILE A 150 5.00 -12.51 -7.40
CA ILE A 150 5.90 -11.42 -7.75
C ILE A 150 6.76 -11.87 -8.92
N HIS A 151 6.53 -11.28 -10.10
CA HIS A 151 7.24 -11.66 -11.33
C HIS A 151 8.53 -10.85 -11.59
N GLY A 152 8.80 -9.83 -10.78
CA GLY A 152 10.00 -9.01 -10.93
C GLY A 152 9.90 -7.68 -10.20
N GLY A 153 10.91 -6.83 -10.39
CA GLY A 153 10.98 -5.50 -9.80
C GLY A 153 12.21 -4.75 -10.27
N GLN A 154 12.31 -3.49 -9.84
CA GLN A 154 13.44 -2.62 -10.09
C GLN A 154 13.97 -2.12 -8.75
N THR A 155 15.29 -2.20 -8.54
CA THR A 155 15.95 -1.64 -7.36
C THR A 155 17.00 -0.64 -7.81
N VAL A 156 16.93 0.57 -7.27
CA VAL A 156 17.83 1.68 -7.59
C VAL A 156 18.25 2.35 -6.29
N GLU A 157 19.52 2.75 -6.19
CA GLU A 157 20.00 3.54 -5.07
C GLU A 157 19.33 4.92 -5.07
N CYS A 158 18.67 5.26 -3.97
CA CYS A 158 17.92 6.50 -3.82
C CYS A 158 18.21 7.10 -2.43
N PRO A 159 18.37 8.44 -2.31
CA PRO A 159 18.57 9.08 -1.02
C PRO A 159 17.45 8.80 -0.01
N TRP A 160 16.23 8.56 -0.50
CA TRP A 160 15.08 8.19 0.32
C TRP A 160 14.58 6.79 -0.04
N MET A 161 14.19 6.03 0.98
CA MET A 161 13.69 4.68 0.79
C MET A 161 12.27 4.72 0.18
N LEU A 162 12.14 4.26 -1.07
CA LEU A 162 10.88 4.14 -1.78
C LEU A 162 10.51 2.67 -1.92
N ILE A 163 9.29 2.33 -1.53
CA ILE A 163 8.78 0.95 -1.57
C ILE A 163 7.40 0.99 -2.21
N GLY A 164 7.18 0.08 -3.14
CA GLY A 164 5.94 0.01 -3.89
C GLY A 164 6.02 -1.04 -4.98
N GLY A 165 5.03 -1.01 -5.87
CA GLY A 165 4.97 -1.97 -6.95
C GLY A 165 3.81 -1.72 -7.88
N VAL A 166 3.72 -2.58 -8.89
CA VAL A 166 2.65 -2.56 -9.88
C VAL A 166 1.77 -3.79 -9.65
N GLY A 167 0.50 -3.55 -9.37
CA GLY A 167 -0.53 -4.59 -9.41
C GLY A 167 -1.09 -4.69 -10.82
N SER A 168 -1.09 -5.89 -11.41
CA SER A 168 -1.67 -6.14 -12.73
C SER A 168 -2.56 -7.37 -12.68
N ALA A 169 -3.75 -7.28 -13.26
CA ALA A 169 -4.68 -8.39 -13.38
C ALA A 169 -5.38 -8.38 -14.74
N VAL A 170 -5.76 -9.57 -15.21
CA VAL A 170 -6.69 -9.73 -16.33
C VAL A 170 -8.02 -10.17 -15.75
N VAL A 171 -9.07 -9.39 -16.00
CA VAL A 171 -10.40 -9.60 -15.40
C VAL A 171 -11.49 -9.58 -16.46
N ASP A 172 -12.62 -10.19 -16.16
CA ASP A 172 -13.84 -10.06 -16.95
C ASP A 172 -14.45 -8.67 -16.72
N VAL A 173 -14.88 -7.99 -17.78
CA VAL A 173 -15.50 -6.66 -17.67
C VAL A 173 -16.69 -6.61 -16.70
N ASN A 174 -17.43 -7.71 -16.54
CA ASN A 174 -18.60 -7.78 -15.66
C ASN A 174 -18.23 -7.85 -14.16
N THR A 175 -16.97 -8.13 -13.83
CA THR A 175 -16.46 -8.12 -12.45
C THR A 175 -16.00 -6.74 -11.99
N ILE A 176 -15.87 -5.79 -12.93
CA ILE A 176 -15.42 -4.43 -12.65
C ILE A 176 -16.60 -3.63 -12.10
N SER A 177 -16.44 -3.10 -10.89
CA SER A 177 -17.43 -2.18 -10.30
C SER A 177 -17.46 -0.87 -11.09
N LYS A 178 -18.67 -0.42 -11.44
CA LYS A 178 -18.88 0.87 -12.08
C LYS A 178 -18.82 1.98 -11.02
N LEU A 179 -18.20 3.11 -11.38
CA LEU A 179 -17.82 4.16 -10.43
C LEU A 179 -18.67 5.43 -10.53
N ASP A 180 -19.61 5.48 -11.48
CA ASP A 180 -20.38 6.67 -11.87
C ASP A 180 -21.91 6.48 -11.77
N GLU A 181 -22.38 5.38 -11.18
CA GLU A 181 -23.81 5.06 -11.08
C GLU A 181 -24.43 5.40 -9.72
N ALA A 182 -23.71 6.11 -8.84
CA ALA A 182 -24.23 6.51 -7.53
C ALA A 182 -25.42 7.48 -7.66
N ALA A 183 -26.52 7.20 -6.97
CA ALA A 183 -27.77 7.93 -7.05
C ALA A 183 -28.25 8.44 -5.68
N PRO A 184 -29.10 9.50 -5.64
CA PRO A 184 -29.73 9.93 -4.40
C PRO A 184 -30.50 8.77 -3.73
N GLY A 185 -30.17 8.49 -2.47
CA GLY A 185 -30.72 7.36 -1.72
C GLY A 185 -29.70 6.23 -1.46
N ASP A 186 -28.57 6.24 -2.16
CA ASP A 186 -27.47 5.30 -1.90
C ASP A 186 -26.78 5.58 -0.55
N VAL A 187 -26.15 4.55 -0.01
CA VAL A 187 -25.42 4.61 1.27
C VAL A 187 -23.91 4.55 1.04
N LEU A 188 -23.16 5.30 1.85
CA LEU A 188 -21.71 5.24 1.87
C LEU A 188 -21.23 4.19 2.87
N VAL A 189 -20.53 3.17 2.36
CA VAL A 189 -19.98 2.08 3.17
C VAL A 189 -18.47 2.25 3.28
N LEU A 190 -17.97 2.29 4.52
CA LEU A 190 -16.55 2.33 4.81
C LEU A 190 -16.10 0.99 5.42
N THR A 191 -15.13 0.33 4.79
CA THR A 191 -14.66 -1.00 5.21
C THR A 191 -13.49 -0.96 6.20
N LYS A 192 -12.88 0.21 6.41
CA LYS A 192 -11.75 0.41 7.33
C LYS A 192 -11.89 1.73 8.08
N PRO A 193 -11.53 1.80 9.38
CA PRO A 193 -11.59 3.05 10.13
C PRO A 193 -10.63 4.10 9.57
N LEU A 194 -10.99 5.37 9.75
CA LEU A 194 -10.12 6.51 9.47
C LEU A 194 -9.11 6.72 10.62
N GLY A 195 -8.12 7.59 10.40
CA GLY A 195 -7.23 8.06 11.48
C GLY A 195 -5.83 7.44 11.53
N ILE A 196 -5.46 6.61 10.55
CA ILE A 196 -4.11 6.00 10.48
C ILE A 196 -3.00 7.06 10.55
N ARG A 197 -3.18 8.21 9.88
CA ARG A 197 -2.14 9.26 9.82
C ARG A 197 -1.88 9.93 11.17
N PRO A 198 -2.91 10.43 11.91
CA PRO A 198 -2.72 10.90 13.27
C PRO A 198 -2.00 9.88 14.18
N ILE A 199 -2.39 8.60 14.10
CA ILE A 199 -1.79 7.53 14.91
C ILE A 199 -0.30 7.36 14.60
N VAL A 200 0.04 7.25 13.32
CA VAL A 200 1.44 7.14 12.87
C VAL A 200 2.26 8.35 13.33
N ASN A 201 1.72 9.55 13.20
CA ASN A 201 2.43 10.75 13.61
C ASN A 201 2.67 10.79 15.13
N ALA A 202 1.66 10.41 15.92
CA ALA A 202 1.77 10.34 17.37
C ALA A 202 2.85 9.33 17.79
N HIS A 203 2.85 8.13 17.20
CA HIS A 203 3.90 7.12 17.45
C HIS A 203 5.30 7.64 17.11
N GLN A 204 5.45 8.42 16.05
CA GLN A 204 6.75 9.01 15.70
C GLN A 204 7.18 10.09 16.71
N TRP A 205 6.24 10.89 17.22
CA TRP A 205 6.54 11.94 18.20
C TRP A 205 7.12 11.41 19.51
N ILE A 206 6.77 10.17 19.89
CA ILE A 206 7.37 9.49 21.06
C ILE A 206 8.91 9.55 21.00
N HIS A 207 9.49 9.38 19.81
CA HIS A 207 10.94 9.36 19.62
C HIS A 207 11.49 10.69 19.09
N SER A 208 10.76 11.37 18.20
CA SER A 208 11.29 12.54 17.47
C SER A 208 10.90 13.90 18.05
N ASP A 209 9.84 13.97 18.87
CA ASP A 209 9.28 15.24 19.36
C ASP A 209 8.54 15.05 20.70
N PRO A 210 9.26 14.77 21.82
CA PRO A 210 8.64 14.48 23.11
C PRO A 210 7.86 15.66 23.71
N GLU A 211 8.20 16.90 23.32
CA GLU A 211 7.46 18.10 23.75
C GLU A 211 6.01 18.08 23.25
N ARG A 212 5.77 17.59 22.03
CA ARG A 212 4.40 17.41 21.53
C ARG A 212 3.62 16.36 22.29
N ILE A 213 4.26 15.27 22.72
CA ILE A 213 3.60 14.25 23.54
C ILE A 213 3.07 14.87 24.84
N GLN A 214 3.90 15.70 25.49
CA GLN A 214 3.52 16.44 26.69
C GLN A 214 2.42 17.47 26.40
N GLN A 215 2.54 18.24 25.32
CA GLN A 215 1.55 19.25 24.91
C GLN A 215 0.15 18.65 24.75
N TYR A 216 0.06 17.45 24.14
CA TYR A 216 -1.21 16.78 23.87
C TYR A 216 -1.60 15.76 24.94
N SER A 217 -0.81 15.64 26.03
CA SER A 217 -1.04 14.67 27.11
C SER A 217 -1.25 13.23 26.60
N LEU A 218 -0.43 12.82 25.64
CA LEU A 218 -0.49 11.49 25.03
C LEU A 218 0.19 10.46 25.95
N ASP A 219 -0.42 9.28 26.11
CA ASP A 219 0.13 8.17 26.89
C ASP A 219 1.20 7.44 26.07
N GLU A 220 2.46 7.51 26.48
CA GLU A 220 3.59 6.88 25.78
C GLU A 220 3.49 5.35 25.70
N LYS A 221 2.62 4.73 26.52
CA LYS A 221 2.46 3.27 26.59
C LYS A 221 1.25 2.72 25.81
N LYS A 222 0.48 3.57 25.12
CA LYS A 222 -0.75 3.20 24.39
C LYS A 222 -0.73 3.66 22.93
#